data_AF-A0A183GTM2-F1
#
_entry.id   AF-A0A183GTM2-F1
#
_cell.length_a   1.000
_cell.length_b   1.000
_cell.length_c   1.000
_cell.angle_alpha   90.00
_cell.angle_beta   90.00
_cell.angle_gamma   90.00
#
_symmetry.space_group_name_H-M   'P 1'
#
loop_
_entity.id
_entity.type
_entity.pdbx_description
1 polymer ?
#
loop_
_entity_poly.entity_id
_entity_poly.type
_entity_poly.pdbx_seq_one_letter_code
_entity_poly.pdbx_strand_id
1 'polypeptide(L)' 'MVILWRCNENGEWNAKLLEKAHGALWHVSWSVCGTILSVSGEDNKIVLWKENLQGQWQKIDDSDGKR' A
#
# COMPACT_ATOMS: atom_id res chain seq x y z
N MET A 1 -6.09 8.66 4.40
CA MET A 1 -5.90 7.32 5.03
C MET A 1 -5.96 6.26 3.95
N VAL A 2 -5.18 5.18 4.07
CA VAL A 2 -5.12 4.08 3.12
C VAL A 2 -5.60 2.81 3.82
N ILE A 3 -6.68 2.22 3.31
CA ILE A 3 -7.26 0.98 3.82
C ILE A 3 -7.19 -0.06 2.71
N LEU A 4 -6.57 -1.19 3.00
CA LEU A 4 -6.54 -2.35 2.13
C LEU A 4 -7.71 -3.27 2.48
N TRP A 5 -8.52 -3.59 1.49
CA TRP A 5 -9.60 -4.58 1.61
C TRP A 5 -9.19 -5.86 0.91
N ARG A 6 -9.32 -6.99 1.59
CA ARG A 6 -9.07 -8.32 1.02
C ARG A 6 -10.25 -9.22 1.32
N CYS A 7 -10.73 -9.91 0.29
CA CYS A 7 -11.75 -10.94 0.44
C CYS A 7 -11.06 -12.30 0.67
N ASN A 8 -11.43 -12.98 1.74
CA ASN A 8 -10.97 -14.34 2.03
C ASN A 8 -11.76 -15.36 1.19
N GLU A 9 -11.31 -16.62 1.18
CA GLU A 9 -11.98 -17.73 0.48
C GLU A 9 -13.43 -17.94 0.94
N ASN A 10 -13.73 -17.58 2.19
CA ASN A 10 -15.07 -17.65 2.78
C ASN A 10 -16.01 -16.50 2.36
N GLY A 11 -15.54 -15.56 1.51
CA GLY A 11 -16.30 -14.36 1.14
C GLY A 11 -16.28 -13.25 2.21
N GLU A 12 -15.51 -13.42 3.28
CA GLU A 12 -15.35 -12.42 4.33
C GLU A 12 -14.35 -11.34 3.91
N TRP A 13 -14.74 -10.07 4.07
CA TRP A 13 -13.88 -8.92 3.78
C TRP A 13 -13.10 -8.49 5.01
N ASN A 14 -11.77 -8.56 4.94
CA ASN A 14 -10.87 -8.05 5.96
C ASN A 14 -10.31 -6.67 5.54
N ALA A 15 -10.43 -5.69 6.43
CA ALA A 15 -9.90 -4.35 6.24
C ALA A 15 -8.62 -4.16 7.07
N LYS A 16 -7.53 -3.79 6.41
CA LYS A 16 -6.25 -3.47 7.06
C LYS A 16 -5.89 -2.01 6.82
N LEU A 17 -5.68 -1.27 7.89
CA LEU A 17 -5.14 0.08 7.81
C LEU A 17 -3.65 -0.01 7.47
N LEU A 18 -3.27 0.49 6.29
CA LEU A 18 -1.86 0.57 5.89
C LEU A 18 -1.21 1.80 6.50
N GLU A 19 -1.83 2.97 6.31
CA GLU A 19 -1.30 4.22 6.85
C GLU A 19 -2.34 5.33 6.94
N LYS A 20 -2.09 6.21 7.91
CA LYS A 20 -2.78 7.49 8.06
C LYS A 20 -1.86 8.63 7.60
N ALA A 21 -2.03 9.06 6.36
CA ALA A 21 -1.37 10.26 5.85
C ALA A 21 -1.91 11.52 6.55
N HIS A 22 -1.03 12.52 6.71
CA HIS A 22 -1.35 13.82 7.33
C HIS A 22 -2.09 14.79 6.39
N GLY A 23 -2.13 14.52 5.09
CA GLY A 23 -2.81 15.33 4.07
C GLY A 23 -3.79 14.52 3.22
N ALA A 24 -4.38 15.18 2.21
CA ALA A 24 -5.25 14.52 1.26
C ALA A 24 -4.46 13.53 0.39
N LEU A 25 -5.05 12.36 0.15
CA LEU A 25 -4.54 11.38 -0.80
C LEU A 25 -5.44 11.41 -2.03
N TRP A 26 -4.84 11.45 -3.21
CA TRP A 26 -5.59 11.63 -4.46
C TRP A 26 -5.47 10.45 -5.40
N HIS A 27 -4.31 9.78 -5.39
CA HIS A 27 -4.06 8.69 -6.31
C HIS A 27 -3.66 7.44 -5.56
N VAL A 28 -4.22 6.33 -6.02
CA VAL A 28 -3.87 4.97 -5.60
C VAL A 28 -3.79 4.13 -6.87
N SER A 29 -2.73 3.34 -6.99
CA SER A 29 -2.54 2.45 -8.14
C SER A 29 -1.90 1.15 -7.70
N TRP A 30 -2.34 0.07 -8.34
CA TRP A 30 -1.85 -1.27 -8.11
C TRP A 30 -0.89 -1.67 -9.24
N SER A 31 0.20 -2.34 -8.86
CA SER A 31 1.00 -3.07 -9.83
C SER A 31 0.16 -4.16 -10.49
N VAL A 32 0.47 -4.48 -11.75
CA VAL A 32 -0.22 -5.51 -12.54
C VAL A 32 -0.19 -6.88 -11.85
N CYS A 33 0.92 -7.20 -11.19
CA CYS A 33 1.08 -8.45 -10.46
C CYS A 33 0.41 -8.45 -9.07
N GLY A 34 -0.18 -7.33 -8.63
CA GLY A 34 -0.86 -7.20 -7.33
C GLY A 34 0.05 -7.19 -6.10
N THR A 35 1.37 -7.17 -6.28
CA THR A 35 2.35 -7.28 -5.18
C THR A 35 2.77 -5.94 -4.59
N ILE A 36 2.58 -4.87 -5.36
CA ILE A 36 2.94 -3.50 -5.02
C ILE A 36 1.71 -2.59 -5.16
N LEU A 37 1.57 -1.67 -4.20
CA LEU A 37 0.59 -0.60 -4.16
C LEU A 37 1.34 0.75 -4.08
N SER A 38 0.97 1.69 -4.93
CA SER A 38 1.49 3.06 -4.89
C SER A 38 0.40 4.03 -4.49
N VAL A 39 0.71 4.93 -3.57
CA VAL A 39 -0.20 5.98 -3.10
C VAL A 39 0.49 7.33 -3.19
N SER A 40 -0.20 8.34 -3.73
CA SER A 40 0.29 9.71 -3.73
C SER A 40 -0.77 10.71 -3.26
N GLY A 41 -0.29 11.81 -2.70
CA GLY A 41 -1.14 12.84 -2.12
C GLY A 41 -0.50 14.22 -2.11
N GLU A 42 -1.01 15.05 -1.21
CA GLU A 42 -0.71 16.47 -1.05
C GLU A 42 0.74 16.76 -0.65
N ASP A 43 1.45 15.79 -0.07
CA ASP A 43 2.83 15.94 0.40
C ASP A 43 3.88 15.84 -0.73
N ASN A 44 3.46 15.77 -1.99
CA ASN A 44 4.31 15.54 -3.17
C ASN A 44 5.20 14.28 -3.04
N LYS A 45 4.84 13.36 -2.13
CA LYS A 45 5.55 12.10 -1.93
C LYS A 45 4.70 10.95 -2.45
N ILE A 46 5.40 9.96 -2.98
CA ILE A 46 4.81 8.69 -3.37
C ILE A 46 5.24 7.67 -2.33
N VAL A 47 4.27 7.05 -1.68
CA VAL A 47 4.53 5.95 -0.76
C VAL A 47 4.25 4.66 -1.50
N LEU A 48 5.27 3.82 -1.57
CA LEU A 48 5.16 2.47 -2.13
C LEU A 48 4.98 1.47 -1.00
N TRP A 49 4.10 0.51 -1.23
CA TRP A 49 3.77 -0.55 -0.32
C TRP A 49 3.97 -1.89 -1.03
N LYS A 50 4.63 -2.84 -0.38
CA LYS A 50 4.84 -4.18 -0.90
C LYS A 50 4.35 -5.22 0.08
N GLU A 51 3.69 -6.24 -0.44
CA GLU A 51 3.34 -7.43 0.32
C GLU A 51 4.54 -8.39 0.39
N ASN A 52 4.87 -8.85 1.60
CA ASN A 52 5.87 -9.90 1.81
C ASN A 52 5.23 -11.30 1.69
N LEU A 53 6.07 -12.35 1.69
CA LEU A 53 5.60 -13.74 1.62
C LEU A 53 4.72 -14.17 2.81
N GLN A 54 4.69 -13.39 3.88
CA GLN A 54 3.85 -13.62 5.07
C GLN A 54 2.52 -12.86 5.00
N GLY A 55 2.18 -12.22 3.86
CA GLY A 55 0.96 -11.43 3.71
C GLY A 55 0.98 -10.10 4.47
N GLN A 56 2.16 -9.66 4.92
CA GLN A 56 2.32 -8.38 5.58
C GLN A 56 2.72 -7.29 4.58
N TRP A 57 2.07 -6.15 4.70
CA TRP A 57 2.30 -4.98 3.88
C TRP A 57 3.30 -4.08 4.56
N GLN A 58 4.39 -3.78 3.87
CA GLN A 58 5.48 -2.93 4.36
C GLN A 58 5.72 -1.77 3.39
N LYS A 59 6.10 -0.62 3.93
CA LYS A 59 6.53 0.52 3.10
C LYS A 59 7.88 0.20 2.46
N ILE A 60 7.99 0.49 1.18
CA ILE A 60 9.27 0.49 0.48
C ILE A 60 9.86 1.88 0.66
N ASP A 61 11.06 1.95 1.24
CA ASP A 61 11.82 3.18 1.34
C ASP A 61 12.81 3.28 0.17
N ASP A 62 13.00 4.49 -0.36
CA ASP A 62 13.87 4.76 -1.52
C ASP A 62 15.36 4.43 -1.23
N SER A 63 15.71 4.25 0.04
CA SER A 63 17.05 3.84 0.47
C SER A 63 17.47 2.43 0.03
N ASP A 64 16.55 1.59 -0.47
CA ASP A 64 16.87 0.23 -0.97
C ASP A 64 17.36 0.21 -2.44
N GLY A 65 17.32 1.35 -3.14
CA GLY A 65 17.78 1.49 -4.54
C GLY A 65 19.29 1.73 -4.74
N LYS A 66 20.08 1.75 -3.66
CA LYS A 66 21.55 1.90 -3.72
C LYS A 66 22.27 0.64 -3.25
N ARG A 67 22.27 -0.40 -4.08
CA ARG A 67 23.28 -1.47 -4.04
C ARG A 67 23.70 -1.85 -5.45
#